data_AF-A0A6L5YND2-F1
#
_entry.id   AF-A0A6L5YND2-F1
#
_cell.length_a   1.000
_cell.length_b   1.000
_cell.length_c   1.000
_cell.angle_alpha   90.00
_cell.angle_beta   90.00
_cell.angle_gamma   90.00
#
_symmetry.space_group_name_H-M   'P 1'
#
loop_
_entity.id
_entity.type
_entity.pdbx_description
1 polymer ?
#
loop_
_entity_poly.entity_id
_entity_poly.type
_entity_poly.pdbx_seq_one_letter_code
_entity_poly.pdbx_strand_id
1 'polypeptide(L)'
;MKQAKGYILKDICGVPYILPYGQNIADRKRGVRLNESGEFLWNSLASPISRETLLSNFASHYQARPQMLPDLENDLDQFLQTLSALGMIDFCEEHEYLIGGIRLCLLGHPDCIPEEFLPFTQSAPAHDTVLKLTIELLPAADSVYHPVNTQNNHLLLENAELTIHQVTNGFLFHFPTMTHLKHGFLSLDGTHAKLFYELPYEALLREELFHAIRFLYLYLAEKNDIYAIHSASILYKGKAWLFSGPSGTGKSTHTNLWKTLYQTPVLNGDLNLLAFENGTPVIHGLPWCGTSGISDIHTYPLGGILLLRQDKTDFIEDLSMDEKALLLMQRLISPIWNEQQLDCCLRFSEKLMRKCYVARLHCTKEDSAARTMKHAIDEQLNN
;
A
#
# COMPACT_ATOMS: atom_id res chain seq x y z
N MET A 1 10.62 -19.31 -1.48
CA MET A 1 10.03 -20.07 -0.34
C MET A 1 11.12 -20.87 0.39
N LYS A 2 10.92 -21.17 1.68
CA LYS A 2 11.80 -22.00 2.52
C LYS A 2 11.01 -22.63 3.68
N GLN A 3 11.60 -23.55 4.43
CA GLN A 3 11.00 -24.09 5.66
C GLN A 3 10.80 -23.00 6.72
N ALA A 4 9.60 -22.95 7.32
CA ALA A 4 9.32 -22.11 8.48
C ALA A 4 10.02 -22.64 9.74
N LYS A 5 10.33 -21.74 10.68
CA LYS A 5 10.91 -22.13 11.97
C LYS A 5 9.89 -22.90 12.82
N GLY A 6 10.38 -23.70 13.78
CA GLY A 6 9.50 -24.44 14.68
C GLY A 6 8.91 -25.73 14.09
N TYR A 7 9.38 -26.17 12.91
CA TYR A 7 9.06 -27.47 12.31
C TYR A 7 10.32 -28.28 12.03
N ILE A 8 10.24 -29.59 12.19
CA ILE A 8 11.34 -30.51 11.94
C ILE A 8 10.84 -31.79 11.27
N LEU A 9 11.59 -32.29 10.29
CA LEU A 9 11.34 -33.60 9.68
C LEU A 9 11.84 -34.71 10.61
N LYS A 10 10.99 -35.70 10.90
CA LYS A 10 11.32 -36.89 11.69
C LYS A 10 10.71 -38.15 11.09
N ASP A 11 11.47 -39.23 11.14
CA ASP A 11 10.94 -40.56 10.88
C ASP A 11 10.19 -41.09 12.10
N ILE A 12 8.97 -41.58 11.89
CA ILE A 12 8.21 -42.34 12.88
C ILE A 12 7.86 -43.70 12.25
N CYS A 13 8.56 -44.74 12.69
CA CYS A 13 8.36 -46.13 12.24
C CYS A 13 8.47 -46.30 10.72
N GLY A 14 9.46 -45.66 10.07
CA GLY A 14 9.69 -45.75 8.63
C GLY A 14 8.78 -44.84 7.80
N VAL A 15 8.09 -43.88 8.43
CA VAL A 15 7.23 -42.91 7.76
C VAL A 15 7.71 -41.50 8.10
N PRO A 16 7.97 -40.64 7.11
CA PRO A 16 8.40 -39.26 7.35
C PRO A 16 7.24 -38.37 7.81
N TYR A 17 7.49 -37.57 8.85
CA TYR A 17 6.57 -36.58 9.40
C TYR A 17 7.24 -35.23 9.59
N ILE A 18 6.55 -34.15 9.20
CA ILE A 18 6.88 -32.81 9.67
C ILE A 18 6.20 -32.61 11.01
N LEU A 19 6.97 -32.36 12.06
CA LEU A 19 6.48 -32.20 13.42
C LEU A 19 6.75 -30.79 13.94
N PRO A 20 5.76 -30.13 14.59
CA PRO A 20 5.99 -28.88 15.28
C PRO A 20 6.85 -29.09 16.53
N TYR A 21 7.60 -28.07 16.91
CA TYR A 21 8.31 -27.97 18.18
C TYR A 21 8.28 -26.53 18.71
N GLY A 22 8.64 -26.33 19.98
CA GLY A 22 8.67 -25.00 20.59
C GLY A 22 7.29 -24.34 20.62
N GLN A 23 7.20 -23.08 20.19
CA GLN A 23 5.95 -22.31 20.19
C GLN A 23 4.83 -23.00 19.39
N ASN A 24 5.17 -23.68 18.30
CA ASN A 24 4.18 -24.35 17.45
C ASN A 24 3.43 -25.48 18.19
N ILE A 25 4.05 -26.11 19.19
CA ILE A 25 3.36 -27.07 20.07
C ILE A 25 2.42 -26.36 21.05
N ALA A 26 2.85 -25.21 21.61
CA ALA A 26 2.01 -24.41 22.50
C ALA A 26 0.76 -23.88 21.77
N ASP A 27 0.92 -23.49 20.50
CA ASP A 27 -0.16 -23.03 19.61
C ASP A 27 -0.99 -24.18 19.00
N ARG A 28 -0.76 -25.42 19.46
CA ARG A 28 -1.48 -26.62 19.04
C ARG A 28 -1.45 -26.86 17.52
N LYS A 29 -0.35 -26.48 16.85
CA LYS A 29 -0.13 -26.80 15.44
C LYS A 29 -0.05 -28.32 15.26
N ARG A 30 -0.43 -28.78 14.06
CA ARG A 30 -0.45 -30.21 13.72
C ARG A 30 0.81 -30.60 12.98
N GLY A 31 1.22 -31.86 13.14
CA GLY A 31 2.19 -32.48 12.25
C GLY A 31 1.55 -32.94 10.94
N VAL A 32 2.35 -33.10 9.90
CA VAL A 32 1.94 -33.59 8.58
C VAL A 32 2.71 -34.85 8.26
N ARG A 33 1.98 -35.89 7.84
CA ARG A 33 2.57 -37.10 7.27
C ARG A 33 3.00 -36.81 5.84
N LEU A 34 4.22 -37.17 5.48
CA LEU A 34 4.72 -37.06 4.11
C LEU A 34 4.75 -38.43 3.42
N ASN A 35 4.68 -38.40 2.08
CA ASN A 35 5.13 -39.49 1.22
C ASN A 35 6.57 -39.20 0.74
N GLU A 36 7.15 -40.10 -0.06
CA GLU A 36 8.52 -39.95 -0.60
C GLU A 36 8.69 -38.62 -1.37
N SER A 37 7.72 -38.27 -2.22
CA SER A 37 7.71 -37.00 -2.97
C SER A 37 7.71 -35.78 -2.05
N GLY A 38 6.87 -35.80 -1.01
CA GLY A 38 6.76 -34.72 -0.03
C GLY A 38 8.01 -34.57 0.82
N GLU A 39 8.69 -35.67 1.17
CA GLU A 39 9.98 -35.63 1.86
C GLU A 39 11.07 -34.97 1.00
N PHE A 40 11.14 -35.33 -0.28
CA PHE A 40 12.04 -34.69 -1.24
C PHE A 40 11.78 -33.18 -1.36
N LEU A 41 10.51 -32.80 -1.54
CA LEU A 41 10.09 -31.40 -1.65
C LEU A 41 10.40 -30.63 -0.37
N TRP A 42 10.09 -31.19 0.80
CA TRP A 42 10.42 -30.57 2.09
C TRP A 42 11.91 -30.33 2.24
N ASN A 43 12.75 -31.32 1.95
CA ASN A 43 14.20 -31.18 2.05
C ASN A 43 14.76 -30.14 1.07
N SER A 44 14.16 -30.00 -0.11
CA SER A 44 14.51 -28.97 -1.10
C SER A 44 14.23 -27.54 -0.59
N LEU A 45 13.32 -27.38 0.37
CA LEU A 45 12.98 -26.10 1.00
C LEU A 45 13.93 -25.71 2.15
N ALA A 46 14.96 -26.52 2.46
CA ALA A 46 15.92 -26.22 3.53
C ALA A 46 16.71 -24.91 3.28
N SER A 47 16.85 -24.52 2.01
CA SER A 47 17.36 -23.22 1.57
C SER A 47 16.32 -22.48 0.75
N PRO A 48 16.34 -21.12 0.72
CA PRO A 48 15.45 -20.35 -0.15
C PRO A 48 15.50 -20.81 -1.61
N ILE A 49 14.35 -21.14 -2.18
CA ILE A 49 14.19 -21.62 -3.56
C ILE A 49 12.96 -21.00 -4.21
N SER A 50 12.97 -20.76 -5.53
CA SER A 50 11.79 -20.30 -6.29
C SER A 50 10.88 -21.47 -6.66
N ARG A 51 9.59 -21.21 -6.90
CA ARG A 51 8.63 -22.25 -7.36
C ARG A 51 9.12 -22.93 -8.64
N GLU A 52 9.61 -22.16 -9.60
CA GLU A 52 10.12 -22.66 -10.88
C GLU A 52 11.33 -23.58 -10.72
N THR A 53 12.28 -23.21 -9.85
CA THR A 53 13.46 -24.05 -9.56
C THR A 53 13.05 -25.31 -8.82
N LEU A 54 12.10 -25.20 -7.88
CA LEU A 54 11.57 -26.34 -7.14
C LEU A 54 10.85 -27.33 -8.07
N LEU A 55 10.02 -26.83 -9.00
CA LEU A 55 9.35 -27.63 -10.02
C LEU A 55 10.35 -28.30 -10.97
N SER A 56 11.39 -27.57 -11.39
CA SER A 56 12.46 -28.12 -12.23
C SER A 56 13.22 -29.25 -11.51
N ASN A 57 13.52 -29.07 -10.22
CA ASN A 57 14.15 -30.10 -9.39
C ASN A 57 13.23 -31.31 -9.20
N PHE A 58 11.94 -31.08 -8.98
CA PHE A 58 10.93 -32.12 -8.82
C PHE A 58 10.75 -32.96 -10.10
N ALA A 59 10.63 -32.30 -11.25
CA ALA A 59 10.59 -32.95 -12.55
C ALA A 59 11.85 -33.75 -12.85
N SER A 60 13.03 -33.21 -12.50
CA SER A 60 14.32 -33.88 -12.68
C SER A 60 14.46 -35.12 -11.79
N HIS A 61 14.00 -35.04 -10.53
CA HIS A 61 14.04 -36.16 -9.59
C HIS A 61 13.25 -37.38 -10.09
N TYR A 62 12.10 -37.15 -10.73
CA TYR A 62 11.26 -38.20 -11.31
C TYR A 62 11.54 -38.52 -12.78
N GLN A 63 12.56 -37.89 -13.39
CA GLN A 63 12.87 -38.02 -14.82
C GLN A 63 11.61 -37.78 -15.70
N ALA A 64 10.85 -36.75 -15.35
CA ALA A 64 9.54 -36.48 -15.91
C ALA A 64 9.60 -36.21 -17.42
N ARG A 65 8.69 -36.84 -18.16
CA ARG A 65 8.46 -36.51 -19.58
C ARG A 65 7.60 -35.26 -19.69
N PRO A 66 7.64 -34.50 -20.81
CA PRO A 66 6.84 -33.29 -20.97
C PRO A 66 5.33 -33.47 -20.72
N GLN A 67 4.80 -34.68 -20.97
CA GLN A 67 3.40 -35.03 -20.74
C GLN A 67 3.02 -35.13 -19.25
N MET A 68 3.99 -35.33 -18.36
CA MET A 68 3.79 -35.47 -16.91
C MET A 68 3.95 -34.15 -16.16
N LEU A 69 4.43 -33.10 -16.83
CA LEU A 69 4.66 -31.79 -16.21
C LEU A 69 3.38 -31.18 -15.61
N PRO A 70 2.20 -31.22 -16.28
CA PRO A 70 0.99 -30.63 -15.69
C PRO A 70 0.57 -31.31 -14.39
N ASP A 71 0.67 -32.64 -14.31
CA ASP A 71 0.30 -33.39 -13.10
C ASP A 71 1.27 -33.10 -11.95
N LEU A 72 2.59 -33.06 -12.23
CA LEU A 72 3.61 -32.70 -11.25
C LEU A 72 3.47 -31.25 -10.76
N GLU A 73 3.07 -30.34 -11.64
CA GLU A 73 2.78 -28.96 -11.29
C GLU A 73 1.60 -28.88 -10.31
N ASN A 74 0.52 -29.59 -10.60
CA ASN A 74 -0.64 -29.67 -9.71
C ASN A 74 -0.31 -30.31 -8.35
N ASP A 75 0.47 -31.40 -8.34
CA ASP A 75 0.91 -32.06 -7.10
C ASP A 75 1.81 -31.13 -6.25
N LEU A 76 2.72 -30.40 -6.90
CA LEU A 76 3.56 -29.40 -6.23
C LEU A 76 2.72 -28.29 -5.61
N ASP A 77 1.77 -27.74 -6.37
CA ASP A 77 0.91 -26.65 -5.89
C ASP A 77 0.05 -27.09 -4.71
N GLN A 78 -0.55 -28.29 -4.79
CA GLN A 78 -1.33 -28.84 -3.68
C GLN A 78 -0.47 -29.06 -2.43
N PHE A 79 0.77 -29.52 -2.60
CA PHE A 79 1.72 -29.69 -1.51
C PHE A 79 2.09 -28.35 -0.86
N LEU A 80 2.48 -27.36 -1.66
CA LEU A 80 2.84 -26.03 -1.18
C LEU A 80 1.65 -25.32 -0.51
N GLN A 81 0.45 -25.44 -1.07
CA GLN A 81 -0.77 -24.90 -0.48
C GLN A 81 -1.06 -25.54 0.88
N THR A 82 -0.88 -26.85 1.01
CA THR A 82 -1.06 -27.57 2.29
C THR A 82 -0.06 -27.09 3.34
N LEU A 83 1.23 -27.01 2.98
CA LEU A 83 2.26 -26.53 3.90
C LEU A 83 2.07 -25.06 4.28
N SER A 84 1.71 -24.21 3.30
CA SER A 84 1.41 -22.80 3.54
C SER A 84 0.21 -22.63 4.46
N ALA A 85 -0.86 -23.41 4.27
CA ALA A 85 -2.05 -23.38 5.12
C ALA A 85 -1.75 -23.76 6.57
N LEU A 86 -0.72 -24.57 6.78
CA LEU A 86 -0.26 -25.00 8.09
C LEU A 86 0.87 -24.13 8.66
N GLY A 87 1.30 -23.09 7.93
CA GLY A 87 2.42 -22.22 8.33
C GLY A 87 3.76 -22.94 8.38
N MET A 88 3.94 -24.00 7.58
CA MET A 88 5.18 -24.81 7.57
C MET A 88 6.24 -24.28 6.61
N ILE A 89 5.88 -23.33 5.73
CA ILE A 89 6.78 -22.70 4.77
C ILE A 89 6.68 -21.18 4.85
N ASP A 90 7.83 -20.53 4.81
CA ASP A 90 7.95 -19.08 4.66
C ASP A 90 8.11 -18.74 3.18
N PHE A 91 7.37 -17.76 2.71
CA PHE A 91 7.62 -17.16 1.40
C PHE A 91 8.67 -16.06 1.58
N CYS A 92 9.71 -16.11 0.74
CA CYS A 92 10.79 -15.13 0.72
C CYS A 92 10.87 -14.45 -0.64
N GLU A 93 9.73 -14.40 -1.34
CA GLU A 93 9.65 -13.66 -2.59
C GLU A 93 9.60 -12.18 -2.24
N GLU A 94 10.50 -11.44 -2.88
CA GLU A 94 10.63 -10.00 -2.70
C GLU A 94 10.00 -9.32 -3.91
N HIS A 95 8.98 -8.51 -3.65
CA HIS A 95 8.31 -7.72 -4.67
C HIS A 95 8.61 -6.25 -4.41
N GLU A 96 9.26 -5.59 -5.36
CA GLU A 96 9.72 -4.22 -5.20
C GLU A 96 9.05 -3.26 -6.19
N TYR A 97 8.67 -2.11 -5.63
CA TYR A 97 7.98 -1.04 -6.35
C TYR A 97 8.63 0.30 -6.03
N LEU A 98 8.63 1.23 -7.00
CA LEU A 98 9.02 2.62 -6.75
C LEU A 98 7.80 3.53 -6.87
N ILE A 99 7.43 4.16 -5.76
CA ILE A 99 6.27 5.07 -5.67
C ILE A 99 6.80 6.38 -5.10
N GLY A 100 6.62 7.49 -5.83
CA GLY A 100 7.02 8.83 -5.36
C GLY A 100 8.44 8.95 -4.77
N GLY A 101 9.41 8.22 -5.33
CA GLY A 101 10.80 8.21 -4.84
C GLY A 101 11.06 7.32 -3.62
N ILE A 102 10.07 6.56 -3.15
CA ILE A 102 10.19 5.58 -2.05
C ILE A 102 10.11 4.18 -2.63
N ARG A 103 11.09 3.35 -2.26
CA ARG A 103 11.13 1.92 -2.60
C ARG A 103 10.26 1.15 -1.60
N LEU A 104 9.17 0.57 -2.08
CA LEU A 104 8.32 -0.33 -1.31
C LEU A 104 8.73 -1.78 -1.62
N CYS A 105 9.12 -2.52 -0.60
CA CYS A 105 9.50 -3.92 -0.68
C CYS A 105 8.48 -4.75 0.13
N LEU A 106 7.76 -5.64 -0.55
CA LEU A 106 6.82 -6.56 0.07
C LEU A 106 7.45 -7.97 0.10
N LEU A 107 7.54 -8.55 1.28
CA LEU A 107 8.06 -9.89 1.52
C LEU A 107 6.89 -10.78 1.94
N GLY A 108 6.47 -11.72 1.10
CA GLY A 108 5.30 -12.54 1.42
C GLY A 108 4.91 -13.53 0.32
N HIS A 109 3.75 -14.18 0.51
CA HIS A 109 3.15 -15.05 -0.50
C HIS A 109 2.67 -14.21 -1.70
N PRO A 110 2.88 -14.62 -2.97
CA PRO A 110 2.43 -13.88 -4.15
C PRO A 110 0.94 -13.53 -4.15
N ASP A 111 0.08 -14.47 -3.71
CA ASP A 111 -1.37 -14.21 -3.58
C ASP A 111 -1.75 -13.13 -2.57
N CYS A 112 -0.83 -12.68 -1.70
CA CYS A 112 -1.02 -11.55 -0.79
C CYS A 112 -0.63 -10.20 -1.40
N ILE A 113 -0.04 -10.21 -2.60
CA ILE A 113 0.50 -9.01 -3.24
C ILE A 113 -0.59 -8.36 -4.09
N PRO A 114 -1.00 -7.13 -3.78
CA PRO A 114 -2.02 -6.44 -4.57
C PRO A 114 -1.50 -6.13 -5.98
N GLU A 115 -2.31 -6.46 -6.99
CA GLU A 115 -1.95 -6.29 -8.41
C GLU A 115 -1.84 -4.80 -8.81
N GLU A 116 -2.48 -3.91 -8.04
CA GLU A 116 -2.44 -2.46 -8.22
C GLU A 116 -1.02 -1.89 -8.14
N PHE A 117 -0.08 -2.61 -7.53
CA PHE A 117 1.33 -2.22 -7.47
C PHE A 117 2.12 -2.59 -8.74
N LEU A 118 1.63 -3.52 -9.58
CA LEU A 118 2.36 -4.00 -10.76
C LEU A 118 2.85 -2.89 -11.71
N PRO A 119 2.08 -1.83 -12.01
CA PRO A 119 2.55 -0.72 -12.85
C PRO A 119 3.76 0.04 -12.28
N PHE A 120 4.01 -0.09 -10.97
CA PHE A 120 5.12 0.57 -10.25
C PHE A 120 6.36 -0.31 -10.13
N THR A 121 6.39 -1.48 -10.78
CA THR A 121 7.54 -2.39 -10.81
C THR A 121 8.71 -1.74 -11.55
N GLN A 122 9.92 -1.76 -10.97
CA GLN A 122 11.12 -1.21 -11.60
C GLN A 122 12.17 -2.25 -11.99
N SER A 123 12.90 -1.96 -13.08
CA SER A 123 13.97 -2.79 -13.66
C SER A 123 15.42 -2.35 -13.30
N ALA A 124 15.59 -1.48 -12.28
CA ALA A 124 16.87 -0.97 -11.69
C ALA A 124 17.67 0.06 -12.54
N PRO A 125 18.67 0.84 -12.00
CA PRO A 125 19.68 0.55 -10.93
C PRO A 125 19.52 1.37 -9.62
N ALA A 126 19.84 0.85 -8.41
CA ALA A 126 21.15 0.52 -7.79
C ALA A 126 21.87 1.64 -6.99
N HIS A 127 21.15 2.58 -6.38
CA HIS A 127 21.70 3.42 -5.31
C HIS A 127 21.08 3.07 -3.95
N ASP A 128 21.92 2.67 -2.99
CA ASP A 128 21.56 2.36 -1.59
C ASP A 128 20.96 3.55 -0.82
N THR A 129 20.90 4.74 -1.44
CA THR A 129 20.42 5.98 -0.83
C THR A 129 18.92 6.24 -1.05
N VAL A 130 18.21 5.39 -1.79
CA VAL A 130 16.77 5.52 -1.97
C VAL A 130 16.06 5.08 -0.70
N LEU A 131 15.14 5.90 -0.19
CA LEU A 131 14.29 5.59 0.96
C LEU A 131 13.57 4.26 0.75
N LYS A 132 13.69 3.31 1.68
CA LYS A 132 13.10 1.97 1.58
C LYS A 132 12.13 1.71 2.74
N LEU A 133 10.96 1.20 2.41
CA LEU A 133 10.01 0.56 3.33
C LEU A 133 9.95 -0.93 2.98
N THR A 134 10.32 -1.78 3.93
CA THR A 134 10.16 -3.24 3.84
C THR A 134 8.98 -3.68 4.70
N ILE A 135 8.03 -4.40 4.11
CA ILE A 135 6.85 -4.94 4.79
C ILE A 135 6.85 -6.45 4.69
N GLU A 136 6.91 -7.14 5.83
CA GLU A 136 6.69 -8.58 5.92
C GLU A 136 5.19 -8.89 6.02
N LEU A 137 4.66 -9.67 5.08
CA LEU A 137 3.30 -10.17 5.08
C LEU A 137 3.31 -11.59 5.63
N LEU A 138 2.81 -11.75 6.86
CA LEU A 138 2.97 -12.99 7.62
C LEU A 138 1.59 -13.59 7.96
N PRO A 139 1.39 -14.91 7.81
CA PRO A 139 0.23 -15.58 8.38
C PRO A 139 0.16 -15.37 9.90
N ALA A 140 -0.99 -14.98 10.42
CA ALA A 140 -1.26 -14.79 11.85
C ALA A 140 -1.08 -16.08 12.67
N ALA A 141 -1.00 -17.22 11.97
CA ALA A 141 -0.59 -18.51 12.51
C ALA A 141 0.74 -18.46 13.29
N ASP A 142 1.60 -17.47 13.03
CA ASP A 142 2.95 -17.35 13.60
C ASP A 142 3.09 -16.31 14.73
N SER A 143 1.99 -15.68 15.16
CA SER A 143 2.08 -14.73 16.27
C SER A 143 0.83 -14.74 17.13
N VAL A 144 0.93 -15.36 18.30
CA VAL A 144 0.36 -14.70 19.48
C VAL A 144 1.19 -13.43 19.68
N TYR A 145 0.87 -12.37 18.94
CA TYR A 145 1.34 -11.05 19.30
C TYR A 145 0.60 -10.68 20.57
N HIS A 146 1.13 -11.14 21.71
CA HIS A 146 0.72 -10.64 22.99
C HIS A 146 0.96 -9.14 22.93
N PRO A 147 -0.08 -8.30 23.17
CA PRO A 147 0.17 -6.88 23.31
C PRO A 147 1.28 -6.75 24.35
N VAL A 148 2.44 -6.29 23.89
CA VAL A 148 3.60 -6.00 24.73
C VAL A 148 3.05 -5.28 25.95
N ASN A 149 3.26 -5.87 27.14
CA ASN A 149 2.83 -5.40 28.45
C ASN A 149 2.01 -4.10 28.42
N THR A 150 0.70 -4.19 28.66
CA THR A 150 -0.27 -3.08 28.67
C THR A 150 0.05 -1.93 29.63
N GLN A 151 1.14 -2.01 30.39
CA GLN A 151 1.55 -0.95 31.31
C GLN A 151 2.24 0.24 30.62
N ASN A 152 2.73 0.12 29.37
CA ASN A 152 3.49 1.20 28.70
C ASN A 152 3.04 1.53 27.25
N ASN A 153 1.86 1.08 26.81
CA ASN A 153 1.37 1.39 25.46
C ASN A 153 0.58 2.70 25.48
N HIS A 154 0.97 3.69 24.67
CA HIS A 154 0.26 4.96 24.56
C HIS A 154 -0.71 4.91 23.38
N LEU A 155 -2.02 5.03 23.64
CA LEU A 155 -3.03 5.08 22.59
C LEU A 155 -2.94 6.40 21.82
N LEU A 156 -2.74 6.31 20.50
CA LEU A 156 -2.65 7.47 19.60
C LEU A 156 -3.92 7.72 18.80
N LEU A 157 -4.55 6.65 18.32
CA LEU A 157 -5.74 6.71 17.48
C LEU A 157 -6.67 5.54 17.82
N GLU A 158 -7.96 5.81 17.95
CA GLU A 158 -8.99 4.79 18.08
C GLU A 158 -10.25 5.23 17.34
N ASN A 159 -10.68 4.43 16.38
CA ASN A 159 -11.99 4.51 15.77
C ASN A 159 -12.50 3.09 15.47
N ALA A 160 -13.68 2.98 14.83
CA ALA A 160 -14.29 1.69 14.53
C ALA A 160 -13.42 0.80 13.61
N GLU A 161 -12.60 1.39 12.75
CA GLU A 161 -11.84 0.70 11.70
C GLU A 161 -10.38 0.47 12.06
N LEU A 162 -9.80 1.29 12.95
CA LEU A 162 -8.38 1.30 13.23
C LEU A 162 -8.06 1.76 14.66
N THR A 163 -7.18 1.01 15.32
CA THR A 163 -6.55 1.41 16.57
C THR A 163 -5.03 1.46 16.38
N ILE A 164 -4.38 2.53 16.84
CA ILE A 164 -2.92 2.70 16.82
C ILE A 164 -2.41 2.94 18.23
N HIS A 165 -1.49 2.09 18.68
CA HIS A 165 -0.75 2.27 19.92
C HIS A 165 0.72 2.52 19.65
N GLN A 166 1.30 3.52 20.29
CA GLN A 166 2.75 3.68 20.35
C GLN A 166 3.33 2.73 21.40
N VAL A 167 4.37 2.00 21.01
CA VAL A 167 5.19 1.14 21.86
C VAL A 167 6.65 1.57 21.80
N THR A 168 7.51 0.99 22.65
CA THR A 168 8.91 1.42 22.80
C THR A 168 9.70 1.47 21.48
N ASN A 169 9.43 0.54 20.56
CA ASN A 169 10.17 0.38 19.30
C ASN A 169 9.34 0.67 18.04
N GLY A 170 8.10 1.17 18.17
CA GLY A 170 7.26 1.39 16.99
C GLY A 170 5.80 1.68 17.30
N PHE A 171 4.95 1.33 16.33
CA PHE A 171 3.51 1.49 16.38
C PHE A 171 2.83 0.15 16.13
N LEU A 172 1.83 -0.17 16.95
CA LEU A 172 0.96 -1.32 16.77
C LEU A 172 -0.37 -0.88 16.17
N PHE A 173 -0.72 -1.51 15.06
CA PHE A 173 -1.98 -1.33 14.36
C PHE A 173 -2.90 -2.49 14.70
N HIS A 174 -4.17 -2.20 14.92
CA HIS A 174 -5.24 -3.19 15.03
C HIS A 174 -6.37 -2.76 14.10
N PHE A 175 -6.92 -3.71 13.35
CA PHE A 175 -7.95 -3.50 12.33
C PHE A 175 -9.24 -4.25 12.73
N PRO A 176 -10.09 -3.69 13.61
CA PRO A 176 -11.24 -4.42 14.18
C PRO A 176 -12.26 -4.89 13.13
N THR A 177 -12.42 -4.12 12.05
CA THR A 177 -13.43 -4.37 11.01
C THR A 177 -12.94 -5.27 9.87
N MET A 178 -11.63 -5.52 9.78
CA MET A 178 -11.05 -6.37 8.75
C MET A 178 -11.22 -7.86 9.09
N THR A 179 -11.59 -8.64 8.10
CA THR A 179 -11.89 -10.08 8.22
C THR A 179 -10.62 -10.89 8.33
N HIS A 180 -9.63 -10.65 7.46
CA HIS A 180 -8.40 -11.45 7.42
C HIS A 180 -7.24 -10.75 8.13
N LEU A 181 -7.08 -9.45 7.93
CA LEU A 181 -6.01 -8.68 8.55
C LEU A 181 -6.39 -8.25 9.96
N LYS A 182 -5.63 -8.65 10.98
CA LYS A 182 -5.96 -8.31 12.39
C LYS A 182 -5.07 -7.23 12.96
N HIS A 183 -3.75 -7.37 12.76
CA HIS A 183 -2.78 -6.48 13.38
C HIS A 183 -1.59 -6.19 12.47
N GLY A 184 -0.87 -5.12 12.79
CA GLY A 184 0.38 -4.77 12.17
C GLY A 184 1.35 -4.09 13.13
N PHE A 185 2.61 -4.03 12.72
CA PHE A 185 3.67 -3.30 13.42
C PHE A 185 4.41 -2.42 12.42
N LEU A 186 4.81 -1.22 12.85
CA LEU A 186 5.68 -0.32 12.10
C LEU A 186 6.80 0.17 13.02
N SER A 187 8.05 0.11 12.55
CA SER A 187 9.19 0.68 13.27
C SER A 187 9.07 2.20 13.42
N LEU A 188 9.68 2.77 14.46
CA LEU A 188 9.65 4.22 14.66
C LEU A 188 10.22 5.01 13.48
N ASP A 189 11.22 4.49 12.77
CA ASP A 189 11.79 5.14 11.58
C ASP A 189 10.92 4.98 10.32
N GLY A 190 9.91 4.11 10.35
CA GLY A 190 9.01 3.85 9.23
C GLY A 190 9.61 2.97 8.13
N THR A 191 10.80 2.39 8.32
CA THR A 191 11.49 1.61 7.28
C THR A 191 11.15 0.11 7.29
N HIS A 192 10.62 -0.39 8.40
CA HIS A 192 10.27 -1.80 8.58
C HIS A 192 8.87 -1.95 9.15
N ALA A 193 8.07 -2.83 8.54
CA ALA A 193 6.74 -3.13 9.00
C ALA A 193 6.42 -4.62 8.89
N LYS A 194 5.40 -5.04 9.64
CA LYS A 194 4.83 -6.38 9.59
C LYS A 194 3.32 -6.29 9.55
N LEU A 195 2.68 -7.09 8.70
CA LEU A 195 1.24 -7.24 8.63
C LEU A 195 0.88 -8.71 8.84
N PHE A 196 -0.03 -8.99 9.77
CA PHE A 196 -0.39 -10.35 10.17
C PHE A 196 -1.81 -10.70 9.71
N TYR A 197 -1.93 -11.68 8.81
CA TYR A 197 -3.18 -12.02 8.15
C TYR A 197 -3.65 -13.46 8.40
N GLU A 198 -4.96 -13.68 8.40
CA GLU A 198 -5.59 -15.00 8.49
C GLU A 198 -5.95 -15.53 7.10
N LEU A 199 -5.67 -16.81 6.87
CA LEU A 199 -6.01 -17.54 5.64
C LEU A 199 -7.53 -17.81 5.54
N PRO A 200 -8.09 -18.10 4.35
CA PRO A 200 -7.43 -18.41 3.06
C PRO A 200 -6.97 -17.19 2.23
N TYR A 201 -6.23 -17.47 1.15
CA TYR A 201 -5.87 -16.47 0.13
C TYR A 201 -7.09 -16.14 -0.74
N GLU A 202 -7.75 -15.03 -0.45
CA GLU A 202 -8.91 -14.55 -1.19
C GLU A 202 -8.75 -13.08 -1.58
N ALA A 203 -9.60 -12.61 -2.51
CA ALA A 203 -9.53 -11.23 -3.01
C ALA A 203 -9.68 -10.19 -1.88
N LEU A 204 -10.52 -10.47 -0.88
CA LEU A 204 -10.72 -9.60 0.28
C LEU A 204 -9.43 -9.40 1.09
N LEU A 205 -8.63 -10.46 1.28
CA LEU A 205 -7.33 -10.34 1.94
C LEU A 205 -6.40 -9.37 1.20
N ARG A 206 -6.34 -9.47 -0.14
CA ARG A 206 -5.52 -8.54 -0.93
C ARG A 206 -6.00 -7.10 -0.81
N GLU A 207 -7.30 -6.87 -0.80
CA GLU A 207 -7.89 -5.54 -0.61
C GLU A 207 -7.55 -4.96 0.77
N GLU A 208 -7.68 -5.76 1.84
CA GLU A 208 -7.32 -5.36 3.20
C GLU A 208 -5.83 -5.02 3.32
N LEU A 209 -4.95 -5.86 2.75
CA LEU A 209 -3.51 -5.63 2.68
C LEU A 209 -3.18 -4.37 1.90
N PHE A 210 -3.83 -4.15 0.74
CA PHE A 210 -3.65 -2.95 -0.07
C PHE A 210 -3.92 -1.66 0.72
N HIS A 211 -4.98 -1.65 1.52
CA HIS A 211 -5.32 -0.53 2.39
C HIS A 211 -4.39 -0.39 3.59
N ALA A 212 -3.97 -1.49 4.20
CA ALA A 212 -3.04 -1.45 5.32
C ALA A 212 -1.64 -0.96 4.91
N ILE A 213 -1.12 -1.43 3.77
CA ILE A 213 0.15 -0.99 3.19
C ILE A 213 0.14 0.52 2.96
N ARG A 214 -1.00 1.10 2.55
CA ARG A 214 -1.16 2.56 2.41
C ARG A 214 -0.78 3.30 3.69
N PHE A 215 -1.31 2.89 4.85
CA PHE A 215 -1.07 3.59 6.11
C PHE A 215 0.42 3.57 6.49
N LEU A 216 1.07 2.42 6.29
CA LEU A 216 2.49 2.24 6.56
C LEU A 216 3.35 3.07 5.61
N TYR A 217 3.01 3.08 4.33
CA TYR A 217 3.69 3.87 3.30
C TYR A 217 3.58 5.37 3.57
N LEU A 218 2.38 5.86 3.89
CA LEU A 218 2.15 7.30 4.11
C LEU A 218 2.87 7.82 5.35
N TYR A 219 3.13 6.97 6.36
CA TYR A 219 3.96 7.35 7.50
C TYR A 219 5.41 7.63 7.09
N LEU A 220 6.01 6.75 6.29
CA LEU A 220 7.37 6.99 5.78
C LEU A 220 7.41 8.17 4.81
N ALA A 221 6.38 8.34 3.97
CA ALA A 221 6.28 9.46 3.05
C ALA A 221 6.27 10.80 3.80
N GLU A 222 5.40 10.95 4.81
CA GLU A 222 5.28 12.17 5.60
C GLU A 222 6.61 12.55 6.26
N LYS A 223 7.32 11.55 6.81
CA LYS A 223 8.66 11.74 7.41
C LYS A 223 9.71 12.28 6.45
N ASN A 224 9.49 12.12 5.15
CA ASN A 224 10.41 12.54 4.10
C ASN A 224 9.82 13.68 3.24
N ASP A 225 8.96 14.50 3.85
CA ASP A 225 8.33 15.68 3.22
C ASP A 225 7.50 15.38 1.96
N ILE A 226 6.95 14.16 1.89
CA ILE A 226 6.04 13.71 0.84
C ILE A 226 4.65 13.50 1.46
N TYR A 227 3.63 14.19 0.95
CA TYR A 227 2.31 14.20 1.59
C TYR A 227 1.23 13.77 0.60
N ALA A 228 0.33 12.89 1.03
CA ALA A 228 -0.84 12.54 0.25
C ALA A 228 -2.02 13.45 0.55
N ILE A 229 -2.74 13.86 -0.50
CA ILE A 229 -3.96 14.68 -0.44
C ILE A 229 -5.13 13.94 -1.09
N HIS A 230 -6.30 13.96 -0.44
CA HIS A 230 -7.53 13.42 -1.02
C HIS A 230 -8.08 14.38 -2.08
N SER A 231 -7.92 13.99 -3.35
CA SER A 231 -8.21 14.80 -4.52
C SER A 231 -8.27 13.95 -5.79
N ALA A 232 -9.06 14.38 -6.77
CA ALA A 232 -8.93 13.88 -8.14
C ALA A 232 -8.01 14.81 -8.93
N SER A 233 -7.31 14.32 -9.94
CA SER A 233 -6.34 15.10 -10.71
C SER A 233 -6.49 14.92 -12.21
N ILE A 234 -6.22 15.99 -12.95
CA ILE A 234 -6.18 16.00 -14.42
C ILE A 234 -4.85 16.55 -14.92
N LEU A 235 -4.48 16.18 -16.15
CA LEU A 235 -3.37 16.79 -16.88
C LEU A 235 -3.89 17.86 -17.84
N TYR A 236 -3.51 19.12 -17.59
CA TYR A 236 -3.88 20.24 -18.46
C TYR A 236 -2.68 21.15 -18.71
N LYS A 237 -2.38 21.40 -19.98
CA LYS A 237 -1.23 22.20 -20.44
C LYS A 237 0.11 21.79 -19.79
N GLY A 238 0.33 20.48 -19.68
CA GLY A 238 1.57 19.90 -19.13
C GLY A 238 1.73 19.99 -17.61
N LYS A 239 0.70 20.45 -16.88
CA LYS A 239 0.69 20.50 -15.42
C LYS A 239 -0.49 19.70 -14.84
N ALA A 240 -0.29 19.16 -13.66
CA ALA A 240 -1.35 18.51 -12.91
C ALA A 240 -2.21 19.52 -12.14
N TRP A 241 -3.53 19.36 -12.23
CA TRP A 241 -4.49 20.18 -11.51
C TRP A 241 -5.34 19.30 -10.60
N LEU A 242 -5.37 19.63 -9.31
CA LEU A 242 -6.05 18.81 -8.31
C LEU A 242 -7.39 19.44 -7.95
N PHE A 243 -8.42 18.60 -7.88
CA PHE A 243 -9.75 18.94 -7.40
C PHE A 243 -9.96 18.24 -6.07
N SER A 244 -9.98 19.01 -4.98
CA SER A 244 -10.17 18.48 -3.63
C SER A 244 -11.45 19.02 -3.03
N GLY A 245 -12.09 18.22 -2.19
CA GLY A 245 -13.34 18.56 -1.53
C GLY A 245 -13.79 17.41 -0.65
N PRO A 246 -14.72 17.66 0.30
CA PRO A 246 -15.35 16.60 1.08
C PRO A 246 -15.84 15.43 0.21
N SER A 247 -15.98 14.25 0.82
CA SER A 247 -16.60 13.12 0.12
C SER A 247 -18.01 13.51 -0.35
N GLY A 248 -18.37 13.12 -1.58
CA GLY A 248 -19.65 13.48 -2.19
C GLY A 248 -19.74 14.88 -2.81
N THR A 249 -18.72 15.75 -2.70
CA THR A 249 -18.77 17.11 -3.27
C THR A 249 -18.73 17.16 -4.80
N GLY A 250 -18.33 16.06 -5.47
CA GLY A 250 -18.38 15.94 -6.93
C GLY A 250 -17.03 16.00 -7.65
N LYS A 251 -15.93 15.58 -6.99
CA LYS A 251 -14.58 15.50 -7.60
C LYS A 251 -14.59 14.74 -8.94
N SER A 252 -15.16 13.53 -8.95
CA SER A 252 -15.27 12.68 -10.14
C SER A 252 -16.21 13.27 -11.19
N THR A 253 -17.28 13.95 -10.76
CA THR A 253 -18.15 14.70 -11.68
C THR A 253 -17.35 15.78 -12.40
N HIS A 254 -16.53 16.52 -11.67
CA HIS A 254 -15.74 17.61 -12.24
C HIS A 254 -14.64 17.09 -13.18
N THR A 255 -13.90 16.04 -12.82
CA THR A 255 -12.93 15.44 -13.75
C THR A 255 -13.60 14.89 -15.00
N ASN A 256 -14.83 14.35 -14.90
CA ASN A 256 -15.57 13.87 -16.06
C ASN A 256 -16.05 15.00 -17.00
N LEU A 257 -16.45 16.17 -16.45
CA LEU A 257 -16.73 17.37 -17.25
C LEU A 257 -15.49 17.77 -18.06
N TRP A 258 -14.33 17.83 -17.42
CA TRP A 258 -13.06 18.16 -18.05
C TRP A 258 -12.63 17.14 -19.12
N LYS A 259 -12.85 15.86 -18.87
CA LYS A 259 -12.62 14.78 -19.86
C LYS A 259 -13.54 14.94 -21.07
N THR A 260 -14.82 15.24 -20.85
CA THR A 260 -15.83 15.32 -21.92
C THR A 260 -15.65 16.59 -22.77
N LEU A 261 -15.46 17.74 -22.12
CA LEU A 261 -15.43 19.05 -22.79
C LEU A 261 -14.07 19.38 -23.39
N TYR A 262 -12.98 18.95 -22.75
CA TYR A 262 -11.62 19.37 -23.09
C TYR A 262 -10.68 18.20 -23.37
N GLN A 263 -11.16 16.96 -23.32
CA GLN A 263 -10.39 15.75 -23.61
C GLN A 263 -9.11 15.64 -22.74
N THR A 264 -9.21 16.11 -21.50
CA THR A 264 -8.08 16.06 -20.56
C THR A 264 -7.92 14.66 -19.94
N PRO A 265 -6.70 14.12 -19.87
CA PRO A 265 -6.42 12.89 -19.13
C PRO A 265 -6.68 13.08 -17.63
N VAL A 266 -7.34 12.11 -17.02
CA VAL A 266 -7.44 11.99 -15.55
C VAL A 266 -6.21 11.20 -15.08
N LEU A 267 -5.49 11.73 -14.09
CA LEU A 267 -4.25 11.12 -13.57
C LEU A 267 -4.54 10.22 -12.37
N ASN A 268 -5.36 10.68 -11.43
CA ASN A 268 -5.87 9.86 -10.32
C ASN A 268 -7.25 10.36 -9.88
N GLY A 269 -8.16 9.46 -9.49
CA GLY A 269 -9.52 9.82 -9.07
C GLY A 269 -9.74 10.03 -7.57
N ASP A 270 -8.76 9.73 -6.71
CA ASP A 270 -8.96 9.67 -5.27
C ASP A 270 -7.83 10.34 -4.47
N LEU A 271 -6.58 9.92 -4.68
CA LEU A 271 -5.43 10.41 -3.92
C LEU A 271 -4.36 10.94 -4.86
N ASN A 272 -3.60 11.94 -4.41
CA ASN A 272 -2.42 12.43 -5.11
C ASN A 272 -1.28 12.60 -4.11
N LEU A 273 -0.06 12.24 -4.52
CA LEU A 273 1.12 12.31 -3.68
C LEU A 273 1.92 13.57 -4.05
N LEU A 274 2.03 14.51 -3.13
CA LEU A 274 2.67 15.81 -3.32
C LEU A 274 4.08 15.81 -2.72
N ALA A 275 5.03 16.37 -3.46
CA ALA A 275 6.40 16.57 -2.99
C ALA A 275 6.98 17.88 -3.56
N PHE A 276 8.16 18.25 -3.09
CA PHE A 276 8.97 19.31 -3.70
C PHE A 276 10.23 18.73 -4.31
N GLU A 277 10.37 18.82 -5.62
CA GLU A 277 11.60 18.48 -6.33
C GLU A 277 12.33 19.76 -6.74
N ASN A 278 13.57 19.93 -6.28
CA ASN A 278 14.37 21.13 -6.54
C ASN A 278 13.62 22.44 -6.23
N GLY A 279 12.78 22.44 -5.18
CA GLY A 279 11.97 23.58 -4.76
C GLY A 279 10.68 23.81 -5.58
N THR A 280 10.39 22.96 -6.56
CA THR A 280 9.16 23.00 -7.38
C THR A 280 8.16 21.97 -6.86
N PRO A 281 6.89 22.34 -6.64
CA PRO A 281 5.89 21.36 -6.25
C PRO A 281 5.54 20.43 -7.41
N VAL A 282 5.49 19.14 -7.13
CA VAL A 282 5.15 18.08 -8.10
C VAL A 282 4.09 17.15 -7.51
N ILE A 283 3.41 16.41 -8.39
CA ILE A 283 2.65 15.23 -8.01
C ILE A 283 3.35 13.98 -8.53
N HIS A 284 3.33 12.92 -7.72
CA HIS A 284 3.74 11.58 -8.13
C HIS A 284 2.53 10.68 -8.30
N GLY A 285 2.65 9.75 -9.25
CA GLY A 285 1.80 8.59 -9.34
C GLY A 285 1.78 7.74 -8.07
N LEU A 286 0.65 7.12 -7.79
CA LEU A 286 0.46 6.21 -6.65
C LEU A 286 -0.64 5.20 -6.96
N PRO A 287 -0.55 3.97 -6.43
CA PRO A 287 -1.48 2.90 -6.77
C PRO A 287 -2.88 3.10 -6.17
N TRP A 288 -2.98 3.84 -5.05
CA TRP A 288 -4.26 4.09 -4.38
C TRP A 288 -5.10 5.13 -5.14
N CYS A 289 -6.09 4.67 -5.90
CA CYS A 289 -6.98 5.51 -6.72
C CYS A 289 -8.48 5.35 -6.41
N GLY A 290 -8.81 4.74 -5.27
CA GLY A 290 -10.18 4.50 -4.83
C GLY A 290 -11.01 3.74 -5.87
N THR A 291 -12.31 4.02 -5.94
CA THR A 291 -13.23 3.36 -6.88
C THR A 291 -13.10 3.85 -8.33
N SER A 292 -12.20 4.79 -8.61
CA SER A 292 -12.02 5.32 -9.97
C SER A 292 -11.34 4.33 -10.90
N GLY A 293 -10.47 3.47 -10.36
CA GLY A 293 -9.61 2.57 -11.14
C GLY A 293 -8.59 3.28 -12.04
N ILE A 294 -8.41 4.59 -11.89
CA ILE A 294 -7.50 5.40 -12.70
C ILE A 294 -6.30 5.81 -11.85
N SER A 295 -5.12 5.32 -12.20
CA SER A 295 -3.85 5.68 -11.59
C SER A 295 -2.78 5.84 -12.68
N ASP A 296 -2.08 6.97 -12.68
CA ASP A 296 -0.89 7.22 -13.49
C ASP A 296 0.37 6.98 -12.66
N ILE A 297 1.46 6.53 -13.30
CA ILE A 297 2.74 6.21 -12.66
C ILE A 297 3.77 7.36 -12.70
N HIS A 298 3.52 8.39 -13.51
CA HIS A 298 4.48 9.43 -13.81
C HIS A 298 4.45 10.55 -12.76
N THR A 299 5.43 11.43 -12.87
CA THR A 299 5.55 12.64 -12.07
C THR A 299 5.25 13.86 -12.93
N TYR A 300 4.45 14.79 -12.42
CA TYR A 300 4.07 16.00 -13.14
C TYR A 300 4.28 17.24 -12.27
N PRO A 301 4.68 18.39 -12.86
CA PRO A 301 4.68 19.65 -12.14
C PRO A 301 3.26 20.02 -11.73
N LEU A 302 3.11 20.50 -10.49
CA LEU A 302 1.84 20.95 -9.96
C LEU A 302 1.45 22.30 -10.56
N GLY A 303 0.24 22.38 -11.13
CA GLY A 303 -0.35 23.61 -11.65
C GLY A 303 -1.14 24.37 -10.59
N GLY A 304 -1.98 23.67 -9.83
CA GLY A 304 -2.89 24.29 -8.87
C GLY A 304 -3.73 23.27 -8.10
N ILE A 305 -4.31 23.72 -6.99
CA ILE A 305 -5.28 22.96 -6.20
C ILE A 305 -6.57 23.78 -6.10
N LEU A 306 -7.66 23.22 -6.59
CA LEU A 306 -8.99 23.82 -6.58
C LEU A 306 -9.84 23.10 -5.54
N LEU A 307 -10.29 23.85 -4.54
CA LEU A 307 -11.17 23.38 -3.49
C LEU A 307 -12.61 23.48 -3.97
N LEU A 308 -13.29 22.36 -4.14
CA LEU A 308 -14.67 22.31 -4.61
C LEU A 308 -15.65 22.57 -3.47
N ARG A 309 -16.68 23.37 -3.76
CA ARG A 309 -17.84 23.59 -2.91
C ARG A 309 -19.10 23.59 -3.78
N GLN A 310 -20.11 22.81 -3.41
CA GLN A 310 -21.37 22.82 -4.13
C GLN A 310 -22.11 24.14 -3.89
N ASP A 311 -22.57 24.75 -4.98
CA ASP A 311 -23.35 25.98 -4.94
C ASP A 311 -24.36 26.01 -6.12
N LYS A 312 -25.26 26.98 -6.11
CA LYS A 312 -26.24 27.24 -7.17
C LYS A 312 -25.63 28.02 -8.34
N THR A 313 -24.47 28.63 -8.16
CA THR A 313 -23.78 29.46 -9.16
C THR A 313 -22.30 29.15 -9.22
N ASP A 314 -21.70 29.25 -10.41
CA ASP A 314 -20.29 28.96 -10.62
C ASP A 314 -19.43 30.22 -10.46
N PHE A 315 -18.54 30.26 -9.46
CA PHE A 315 -17.59 31.36 -9.29
C PHE A 315 -16.34 30.93 -8.49
N ILE A 316 -15.25 31.66 -8.67
CA ILE A 316 -14.02 31.49 -7.90
C ILE A 316 -14.05 32.43 -6.71
N GLU A 317 -13.88 31.87 -5.52
CA GLU A 317 -13.64 32.61 -4.29
C GLU A 317 -12.13 32.60 -4.00
N ASP A 318 -11.56 33.79 -3.88
CA ASP A 318 -10.21 33.94 -3.35
C ASP A 318 -10.26 33.88 -1.83
N LEU A 319 -9.38 33.07 -1.26
CA LEU A 319 -9.32 32.79 0.16
C LEU A 319 -8.15 33.52 0.79
N SER A 320 -8.26 33.83 2.08
CA SER A 320 -7.11 34.31 2.82
C SER A 320 -6.01 33.23 2.88
N MET A 321 -4.79 33.67 3.18
CA MET A 321 -3.64 32.77 3.23
C MET A 321 -3.81 31.68 4.30
N ASP A 322 -4.32 32.04 5.47
CA ASP A 322 -4.61 31.10 6.56
C ASP A 322 -5.72 30.11 6.21
N GLU A 323 -6.79 30.55 5.53
CA GLU A 323 -7.86 29.66 5.07
C GLU A 323 -7.35 28.63 4.06
N LYS A 324 -6.49 29.04 3.12
CA LYS A 324 -5.86 28.13 2.14
C LYS A 324 -5.03 27.07 2.85
N ALA A 325 -4.15 27.47 3.78
CA ALA A 325 -3.32 26.55 4.55
C ALA A 325 -4.18 25.55 5.33
N LEU A 326 -5.18 26.04 6.06
CA LEU A 326 -6.06 25.21 6.89
C LEU A 326 -6.84 24.20 6.05
N LEU A 327 -7.45 24.65 4.94
CA LEU A 327 -8.26 23.76 4.10
C LEU A 327 -7.41 22.73 3.37
N LEU A 328 -6.22 23.09 2.90
CA LEU A 328 -5.29 22.12 2.32
C LEU A 328 -4.87 21.07 3.33
N MET A 329 -4.45 21.50 4.52
CA MET A 329 -4.07 20.61 5.61
C MET A 329 -5.22 19.63 5.94
N GLN A 330 -6.46 20.13 6.06
CA GLN A 330 -7.65 19.30 6.32
C GLN A 330 -8.00 18.31 5.20
N ARG A 331 -7.35 18.40 4.03
CA ARG A 331 -7.50 17.46 2.90
C ARG A 331 -6.32 16.51 2.77
N LEU A 332 -5.23 16.73 3.50
CA LEU A 332 -4.16 15.75 3.61
C LEU A 332 -4.69 14.49 4.30
N ILE A 333 -4.24 13.34 3.80
CA ILE A 333 -4.52 12.03 4.39
C ILE A 333 -3.26 11.41 5.00
N SER A 334 -2.16 12.17 5.01
CA SER A 334 -0.92 11.78 5.69
C SER A 334 -1.18 11.68 7.20
N PRO A 335 -0.50 10.78 7.92
CA PRO A 335 -0.73 10.59 9.35
C PRO A 335 -0.62 11.87 10.18
N ILE A 336 -1.55 12.07 11.12
CA ILE A 336 -1.49 13.13 12.14
C ILE A 336 -1.85 12.50 13.48
N TRP A 337 -0.91 11.78 14.08
CA TRP A 337 -1.11 11.07 15.34
C TRP A 337 -0.56 11.85 16.55
N ASN A 338 0.33 12.81 16.30
CA ASN A 338 0.93 13.66 17.34
C ASN A 338 1.14 15.10 16.83
N GLU A 339 1.49 15.99 17.76
CA GLU A 339 1.70 17.41 17.49
C GLU A 339 2.78 17.69 16.44
N GLN A 340 3.87 16.89 16.42
CA GLN A 340 4.94 17.07 15.44
C GLN A 340 4.45 16.82 14.01
N GLN A 341 3.62 15.80 13.79
CA GLN A 341 3.04 15.49 12.49
C GLN A 341 2.05 16.58 12.03
N LEU A 342 1.26 17.11 12.97
CA LEU A 342 0.40 18.27 12.72
C LEU A 342 1.22 19.48 12.23
N ASP A 343 2.31 19.80 12.91
CA ASP A 343 3.21 20.90 12.55
C ASP A 343 3.89 20.68 11.19
N CYS A 344 4.26 19.45 10.86
CA CYS A 344 4.79 19.08 9.55
C CYS A 344 3.77 19.33 8.43
N CYS A 345 2.54 18.82 8.60
CA CYS A 345 1.45 19.02 7.63
C CYS A 345 1.09 20.51 7.43
N LEU A 346 1.08 21.30 8.51
CA LEU A 346 0.84 22.75 8.44
C LEU A 346 1.97 23.47 7.68
N ARG A 347 3.24 23.24 8.05
CA ARG A 347 4.39 23.84 7.37
C ARG A 347 4.44 23.47 5.88
N PHE A 348 4.12 22.23 5.55
CA PHE A 348 4.02 21.80 4.16
C PHE A 348 2.93 22.55 3.41
N SER A 349 1.73 22.65 3.99
CA SER A 349 0.60 23.36 3.40
C SER A 349 0.91 24.83 3.17
N GLU A 350 1.55 25.51 4.13
CA GLU A 350 2.00 26.90 4.01
C GLU A 350 3.05 27.09 2.90
N LYS A 351 4.00 26.15 2.78
CA LYS A 351 5.00 26.18 1.71
C LYS A 351 4.35 26.00 0.33
N LEU A 352 3.39 25.09 0.23
CA LEU A 352 2.69 24.75 -1.01
C LEU A 352 1.89 25.94 -1.55
N MET A 353 1.06 26.57 -0.71
CA MET A 353 0.22 27.70 -1.12
C MET A 353 1.00 28.95 -1.54
N ARG A 354 2.27 29.10 -1.11
CA ARG A 354 3.14 30.21 -1.56
C ARG A 354 3.71 29.98 -2.97
N LYS A 355 3.67 28.74 -3.46
CA LYS A 355 4.29 28.31 -4.72
C LYS A 355 3.28 27.81 -5.74
N CYS A 356 2.04 27.57 -5.33
CA CYS A 356 1.00 26.94 -6.12
C CYS A 356 -0.28 27.76 -6.04
N TYR A 357 -1.04 27.81 -7.14
CA TYR A 357 -2.34 28.45 -7.15
C TYR A 357 -3.35 27.61 -6.37
N VAL A 358 -3.98 28.23 -5.39
CA VAL A 358 -5.00 27.61 -4.55
C VAL A 358 -6.21 28.53 -4.50
N ALA A 359 -7.36 28.01 -4.89
CA ALA A 359 -8.61 28.77 -4.89
C ALA A 359 -9.80 27.86 -4.60
N ARG A 360 -10.94 28.45 -4.21
CA ARG A 360 -12.19 27.70 -4.03
C ARG A 360 -13.10 27.92 -5.22
N LEU A 361 -13.52 26.83 -5.85
CA LEU A 361 -14.58 26.85 -6.84
C LEU A 361 -15.91 26.52 -6.15
N HIS A 362 -16.81 27.48 -6.17
CA HIS A 362 -18.23 27.23 -5.96
C HIS A 362 -18.79 26.75 -7.28
N CYS A 363 -19.43 25.58 -7.31
CA CYS A 363 -19.85 24.96 -8.56
C CYS A 363 -21.18 24.21 -8.49
N THR A 364 -21.88 24.30 -9.60
CA THR A 364 -22.94 23.39 -10.04
C THR A 364 -22.33 22.12 -10.65
N LYS A 365 -23.19 21.21 -11.14
CA LYS A 365 -22.78 20.01 -11.89
C LYS A 365 -22.75 20.20 -13.41
N GLU A 366 -23.01 21.42 -13.88
CA GLU A 366 -23.18 21.74 -15.30
C GLU A 366 -21.83 22.07 -15.96
N ASP A 367 -21.80 22.06 -17.30
CA ASP A 367 -20.60 22.39 -18.10
C ASP A 367 -20.02 23.78 -17.78
N SER A 368 -20.85 24.70 -17.29
CA SER A 368 -20.43 26.05 -16.88
C SER A 368 -19.40 26.02 -15.75
N ALA A 369 -19.49 25.06 -14.83
CA ALA A 369 -18.51 24.92 -13.74
C ALA A 369 -17.10 24.66 -14.28
N ALA A 370 -16.98 23.76 -15.27
CA ALA A 370 -15.69 23.45 -15.90
C ALA A 370 -15.17 24.61 -16.75
N ARG A 371 -16.05 25.42 -17.36
CA ARG A 371 -15.68 26.64 -18.09
C ARG A 371 -15.15 27.73 -17.15
N THR A 372 -15.83 27.99 -16.04
CA THR A 372 -15.39 28.93 -15.01
C THR A 372 -14.02 28.55 -14.46
N MET A 373 -13.82 27.26 -14.14
CA MET A 373 -12.53 26.78 -13.66
C MET A 373 -11.43 26.92 -14.73
N LYS A 374 -11.70 26.52 -15.97
CA LYS A 374 -10.73 26.62 -17.06
C LYS A 374 -10.28 28.07 -17.29
N HIS A 375 -11.20 29.03 -17.23
CA HIS A 375 -10.87 30.44 -17.35
C HIS A 375 -9.87 30.88 -16.27
N ALA A 376 -10.17 30.58 -15.00
CA ALA A 376 -9.29 30.92 -13.89
C ALA A 376 -7.91 30.25 -13.99
N ILE A 377 -7.88 28.99 -14.42
CA ILE A 377 -6.63 28.24 -14.68
C ILE A 377 -5.82 28.90 -15.80
N ASP A 378 -6.47 29.29 -16.90
CA ASP A 378 -5.81 29.93 -18.04
C ASP A 378 -5.24 31.31 -17.68
N GLU A 379 -5.98 32.11 -16.91
CA GLU A 379 -5.49 33.39 -16.38
C GLU A 379 -4.24 33.19 -15.51
N GLN A 380 -4.27 32.20 -14.63
CA GLN A 380 -3.14 31.89 -13.76
C GLN A 380 -1.91 31.38 -14.51
N LEU A 381 -2.09 30.68 -15.63
CA LEU A 381 -0.98 30.20 -16.46
C LEU A 381 -0.36 31.30 -17.32
N ASN A 382 -1.08 32.39 -17.56
CA ASN A 382 -0.62 33.53 -18.34
C ASN A 382 0.08 34.60 -17.49
N ASN A 383 -0.11 34.55 -16.17
CA ASN A 383 0.59 35.37 -15.16
C ASN A 383 1.87 34.67 -14.68
#